data_AF-A0A538IGQ6-F1
#
_entry.id   AF-A0A538IGQ6-F1
#
_cell.length_a   1.000
_cell.length_b   1.000
_cell.length_c   1.000
_cell.angle_alpha   90.00
_cell.angle_beta   90.00
_cell.angle_gamma   90.00
#
_symmetry.space_group_name_H-M   'P 1'
#
loop_
_entity.id
_entity.type
_entity.pdbx_description
1 polymer ?
#
loop_
_entity_poly.entity_id
_entity_poly.type
_entity_poly.pdbx_seq_one_letter_code
_entity_poly.pdbx_strand_id
1 'polypeptide(L)'
;MRTVNYQVGGLPAGLLQFECVVHHDQMYGFFGVAPRVARTNAGIQVVWSAPGRTPKGYVFDVFVKRPGADNFAAWKTGATTMGETLAVTDPGTYAFRITIYPADHSTPPLGFSPISTVTVS
;
A
#
# COMPACT_ATOMS: atom_id res chain seq x y z
N MET A 1 0.97 -7.38 31.41
CA MET A 1 0.98 -6.54 30.20
C MET A 1 -0.40 -6.65 29.54
N ARG A 2 -1.18 -5.56 29.46
CA ARG A 2 -2.54 -5.59 28.89
C ARG A 2 -2.47 -5.01 27.47
N THR A 3 -2.63 -5.86 26.46
CA THR A 3 -2.66 -5.42 25.06
C THR A 3 -3.96 -4.68 24.78
N VAL A 4 -3.87 -3.42 24.36
CA VAL A 4 -5.02 -2.65 23.85
C VAL A 4 -5.14 -2.93 22.36
N ASN A 5 -6.19 -3.64 21.96
CA ASN A 5 -6.48 -3.91 20.56
C ASN A 5 -7.42 -2.82 20.03
N TYR A 6 -6.93 -1.96 19.14
CA TYR A 6 -7.73 -0.98 18.41
C TYR A 6 -7.77 -1.36 16.92
N GLN A 7 -8.96 -1.61 16.38
CA GLN A 7 -9.11 -1.90 14.96
C GLN A 7 -9.27 -0.59 14.18
N VAL A 8 -8.24 -0.24 13.40
CA VAL A 8 -8.32 0.89 12.47
C VAL A 8 -8.83 0.40 11.12
N GLY A 9 -10.07 0.72 10.79
CA GLY A 9 -10.63 0.42 9.47
C GLY A 9 -10.07 1.35 8.39
N GLY A 10 -9.52 0.76 7.32
CA GLY A 10 -9.29 1.47 6.05
C GLY A 10 -8.07 2.38 6.01
N LEU A 11 -6.99 2.03 6.71
CA LEU A 11 -5.72 2.74 6.56
C LEU A 11 -5.15 2.61 5.14
N PRO A 12 -4.38 3.62 4.68
CA PRO A 12 -3.68 3.51 3.41
C PRO A 12 -2.63 2.38 3.45
N ALA A 13 -2.37 1.76 2.31
CA ALA A 13 -1.33 0.76 2.17
C ALA A 13 0.06 1.41 2.26
N GLY A 14 0.99 0.69 2.89
CA GLY A 14 2.36 1.16 3.11
C GLY A 14 2.94 0.60 4.41
N LEU A 15 4.18 1.00 4.70
CA LEU A 15 4.74 0.89 6.05
C LEU A 15 4.42 2.17 6.80
N LEU A 16 3.57 2.09 7.83
CA LEU A 16 3.05 3.24 8.55
C LEU A 16 3.66 3.30 9.95
N GLN A 17 4.03 4.51 10.37
CA GLN A 17 4.39 4.78 11.76
C GLN A 17 3.11 5.04 12.58
N PHE A 18 3.10 4.55 13.82
CA PHE A 18 2.14 4.97 14.82
C PHE A 18 2.88 5.54 16.03
N GLU A 19 2.20 6.44 16.73
CA GLU A 19 2.63 7.04 17.99
C GLU A 19 1.37 7.30 18.82
N CYS A 20 1.40 6.90 20.08
CA CYS A 20 0.32 7.20 21.02
C CYS A 20 0.42 8.65 21.45
N VAL A 21 -0.65 9.43 21.35
CA VAL A 21 -0.63 10.86 21.76
C VAL A 21 -0.34 11.04 23.26
N VAL A 22 -0.75 10.10 24.11
CA VAL A 22 -0.62 10.21 25.58
C VAL A 22 0.74 9.71 26.08
N HIS A 23 1.23 8.58 25.54
CA HIS A 23 2.49 7.95 25.94
C HIS A 23 3.44 7.89 24.74
N HIS A 24 3.64 9.03 24.08
CA HIS A 24 4.32 9.12 22.80
C HIS A 24 5.78 8.66 22.85
N ASP A 25 6.42 8.80 24.01
CA ASP A 25 7.78 8.35 24.31
C ASP A 25 7.90 6.83 24.58
N GLN A 26 6.79 6.14 24.82
CA GLN A 26 6.75 4.73 25.21
C GLN A 26 5.98 3.83 24.24
N MET A 27 5.12 4.42 23.41
CA MET A 27 4.18 3.69 22.55
C MET A 27 4.21 4.21 21.12
N TYR A 28 5.28 3.88 20.41
CA TYR A 28 5.45 4.15 19.00
C TYR A 28 5.98 2.91 18.28
N GLY A 29 5.84 2.88 16.96
CA GLY A 29 6.40 1.81 16.14
C GLY A 29 5.88 1.85 14.71
N PHE A 30 6.07 0.75 14.00
CA PHE A 30 5.64 0.61 12.61
C PHE A 30 4.71 -0.58 12.43
N PHE A 31 3.79 -0.47 11.48
CA PHE A 31 2.99 -1.60 11.01
C PHE A 31 2.76 -1.49 9.51
N GLY A 32 2.65 -2.64 8.86
CA GLY A 32 2.45 -2.75 7.42
C GLY A 32 0.96 -2.94 7.08
N VAL A 33 0.46 -2.18 6.11
CA VAL A 33 -0.88 -2.36 5.54
C VAL A 33 -0.73 -2.76 4.08
N ALA A 34 -1.16 -3.96 3.73
CA ALA A 34 -1.09 -4.48 2.37
C ALA A 34 -2.17 -3.84 1.47
N PRO A 35 -1.94 -3.63 0.17
CA PRO A 35 -2.99 -3.26 -0.76
C PRO A 35 -4.04 -4.36 -0.89
N ARG A 36 -5.27 -3.99 -1.19
CA ARG A 36 -6.30 -4.96 -1.59
C ARG A 36 -6.19 -5.20 -3.08
N VAL A 37 -6.18 -6.46 -3.49
CA VAL A 37 -6.10 -6.86 -4.90
C VAL A 37 -7.22 -7.83 -5.22
N ALA A 38 -7.87 -7.64 -6.36
CA ALA A 38 -8.94 -8.52 -6.82
C ALA A 38 -8.91 -8.64 -8.35
N ARG A 39 -9.13 -9.85 -8.87
CA ARG A 39 -9.34 -10.06 -10.30
C ARG A 39 -10.77 -9.64 -10.66
N THR A 40 -10.89 -8.91 -11.78
CA THR A 40 -12.16 -8.49 -12.38
C THR A 40 -12.15 -8.83 -13.88
N ASN A 41 -13.27 -8.62 -14.56
CA ASN A 41 -13.36 -8.78 -16.02
C ASN A 41 -12.49 -7.75 -16.78
N ALA A 42 -12.23 -6.58 -16.18
CA ALA A 42 -11.44 -5.52 -16.80
C ALA A 42 -9.93 -5.62 -16.51
N GLY A 43 -9.51 -6.50 -15.61
CA GLY A 43 -8.11 -6.61 -15.16
C GLY A 43 -8.00 -6.88 -13.66
N ILE A 44 -6.86 -6.53 -13.07
CA ILE A 44 -6.65 -6.63 -11.62
C ILE A 44 -6.94 -5.27 -10.99
N GLN A 45 -7.97 -5.20 -10.16
CA GLN A 45 -8.24 -4.04 -9.34
C GLN A 45 -7.26 -4.02 -8.15
N VAL A 46 -6.55 -2.91 -7.98
CA VAL A 46 -5.61 -2.68 -6.88
C VAL A 46 -6.06 -1.45 -6.10
N VAL A 47 -6.36 -1.61 -4.82
CA VAL A 47 -6.83 -0.52 -3.94
C VAL A 47 -5.84 -0.35 -2.79
N TRP A 48 -5.36 0.88 -2.64
CA TRP A 48 -4.31 1.21 -1.67
C TRP A 48 -4.68 2.31 -0.70
N SER A 49 -5.87 2.87 -0.81
CA SER A 49 -6.44 3.73 0.22
C SER A 49 -7.95 3.74 0.12
N ALA A 50 -8.61 4.23 1.17
CA ALA A 50 -10.04 4.49 1.18
C ALA A 50 -10.29 6.01 1.14
N PRO A 51 -11.48 6.45 0.67
CA PRO A 51 -11.82 7.88 0.65
C PRO A 51 -11.60 8.55 2.01
N GLY A 52 -10.86 9.66 2.02
CA GLY A 52 -10.55 10.42 3.23
C GLY A 52 -9.58 9.75 4.21
N ARG A 53 -8.85 8.71 3.79
CA ARG A 53 -7.89 7.99 4.65
C ARG A 53 -6.43 8.26 4.29
N THR A 54 -6.14 8.75 3.10
CA THR A 54 -4.82 9.29 2.76
C THR A 54 -4.62 10.64 3.46
N PRO A 55 -3.56 10.81 4.26
CA PRO A 55 -3.21 12.13 4.81
C PRO A 55 -3.03 13.16 3.71
N LYS A 56 -3.49 14.40 3.94
CA LYS A 56 -3.33 15.48 2.96
C LYS A 56 -1.84 15.71 2.68
N GLY A 57 -1.49 15.86 1.40
CA GLY A 57 -0.12 16.10 0.99
C GLY A 57 0.76 14.85 0.92
N TYR A 58 0.18 13.64 0.96
CA TYR A 58 0.89 12.39 0.70
C TYR A 58 0.49 11.80 -0.64
N VAL A 59 1.43 11.06 -1.24
CA VAL A 59 1.27 10.33 -2.50
C VAL A 59 1.74 8.89 -2.35
N PHE A 60 1.36 8.07 -3.34
CA PHE A 60 1.69 6.65 -3.38
C PHE A 60 2.52 6.30 -4.60
N ASP A 61 3.51 5.44 -4.40
CA ASP A 61 4.11 4.66 -5.48
C ASP A 61 3.65 3.21 -5.39
N VAL A 62 3.13 2.70 -6.49
CA VAL A 62 2.57 1.35 -6.61
C VAL A 62 3.48 0.54 -7.50
N PHE A 63 3.97 -0.57 -6.96
CA PHE A 63 4.88 -1.46 -7.66
C PHE A 63 4.20 -2.77 -7.97
N VAL A 64 4.48 -3.30 -9.16
CA VAL A 64 3.99 -4.60 -9.61
C VAL A 64 5.17 -5.49 -10.01
N LYS A 65 5.12 -6.74 -9.57
CA LYS A 65 5.91 -7.83 -10.16
C LYS A 65 4.97 -8.65 -11.02
N ARG A 66 5.18 -8.59 -12.34
CA ARG A 66 4.40 -9.34 -13.33
C ARG A 66 4.85 -10.81 -13.37
N PRO A 67 4.01 -11.73 -13.90
CA PRO A 67 4.40 -13.11 -14.13
C PRO A 67 5.71 -13.19 -14.92
N GLY A 68 6.63 -14.05 -14.48
CA GLY A 68 7.94 -14.24 -15.13
C GLY A 68 8.97 -13.13 -14.90
N ALA A 69 8.61 -11.99 -14.30
CA ALA A 69 9.58 -10.95 -13.94
C ALA A 69 10.40 -11.38 -12.71
N ASP A 70 11.66 -10.96 -12.64
CA ASP A 70 12.51 -11.19 -11.46
C ASP A 70 12.22 -10.17 -10.35
N ASN A 71 11.92 -8.94 -10.72
CA ASN A 71 11.85 -7.78 -9.83
C ASN A 71 10.52 -7.05 -9.92
N PHE A 72 10.21 -6.30 -8.85
CA PHE A 72 9.12 -5.32 -8.86
C PHE A 72 9.52 -4.11 -9.71
N ALA A 73 8.61 -3.65 -10.56
CA ALA A 73 8.73 -2.40 -11.31
C ALA A 73 7.66 -1.40 -10.86
N ALA A 74 7.97 -0.10 -10.96
CA ALA A 74 6.98 0.94 -10.70
C ALA A 74 5.87 0.88 -11.76
N TRP A 75 4.62 0.81 -11.31
CA TRP A 75 3.44 0.90 -12.17
C TRP A 75 2.81 2.29 -12.09
N LYS A 76 2.75 2.86 -10.88
CA LYS A 76 2.29 4.23 -10.63
C LYS A 76 3.26 4.92 -9.69
N THR A 77 3.54 6.18 -9.96
CA THR A 77 4.41 7.03 -9.13
C THR A 77 3.71 8.34 -8.81
N GLY A 78 3.79 8.81 -7.58
CA GLY A 78 3.17 10.06 -7.14
C GLY A 78 1.63 10.03 -7.22
N ALA A 79 1.02 8.85 -7.09
CA ALA A 79 -0.42 8.70 -7.23
C ALA A 79 -1.18 9.36 -6.07
N THR A 80 -2.18 10.16 -6.41
CA THR A 80 -3.15 10.76 -5.46
C THR A 80 -4.48 10.03 -5.44
N THR A 81 -4.69 9.11 -6.38
CA THR A 81 -5.88 8.24 -6.43
C THR A 81 -5.84 7.19 -5.32
N MET A 82 -6.96 6.51 -5.10
CA MET A 82 -7.13 5.52 -4.02
C MET A 82 -6.92 4.07 -4.49
N GLY A 83 -6.87 3.87 -5.80
CA GLY A 83 -6.76 2.58 -6.45
C GLY A 83 -6.89 2.72 -7.95
N GLU A 84 -6.51 1.67 -8.67
CA GLU A 84 -6.60 1.60 -10.14
C GLU A 84 -6.69 0.14 -10.62
N THR A 85 -7.14 -0.05 -11.86
CA THR A 85 -7.19 -1.36 -12.51
C THR A 85 -5.97 -1.55 -13.41
N LEU A 86 -5.15 -2.55 -13.11
CA LEU A 86 -4.09 -3.01 -13.99
C LEU A 86 -4.67 -3.88 -15.10
N ALA A 87 -4.49 -3.47 -16.36
CA ALA A 87 -4.77 -4.32 -17.51
C ALA A 87 -3.83 -5.53 -17.49
N VAL A 88 -4.42 -6.72 -17.66
CA VAL A 88 -3.67 -7.98 -17.60
C VAL A 88 -3.21 -8.35 -19.00
N THR A 89 -1.90 -8.50 -19.15
CA THR A 89 -1.25 -8.86 -20.43
C THR A 89 -0.94 -10.35 -20.50
N ASP A 90 -0.58 -10.93 -19.36
CA ASP A 90 -0.07 -12.31 -19.28
C ASP A 90 -0.77 -13.08 -18.16
N PRO A 91 -1.06 -14.39 -18.35
CA PRO A 91 -1.49 -15.24 -17.25
C PRO A 91 -0.34 -15.46 -16.24
N GLY A 92 -0.71 -15.81 -15.01
CA GLY A 92 0.20 -16.10 -13.91
C GLY A 92 -0.04 -15.23 -12.67
N THR A 93 0.88 -15.32 -11.72
CA THR A 93 0.79 -14.59 -10.45
C THR A 93 1.40 -13.20 -10.55
N TYR A 94 0.58 -12.21 -10.25
CA TYR A 94 1.00 -10.82 -10.05
C TYR A 94 1.17 -10.57 -8.55
N ALA A 95 2.19 -9.78 -8.20
CA ALA A 95 2.41 -9.33 -6.84
C ALA A 95 2.49 -7.80 -6.79
N PHE A 96 1.97 -7.21 -5.72
CA PHE A 96 1.88 -5.77 -5.52
C PHE A 96 2.43 -5.36 -4.17
N ARG A 97 3.15 -4.24 -4.14
CA ARG A 97 3.59 -3.57 -2.91
C ARG A 97 3.57 -2.07 -3.13
N ILE A 98 3.42 -1.33 -2.03
CA ILE A 98 3.16 0.12 -2.09
C ILE A 98 4.04 0.84 -1.10
N THR A 99 4.47 2.03 -1.47
CA THR A 99 5.03 2.97 -0.52
C THR A 99 4.23 4.27 -0.53
N ILE A 100 4.25 4.97 0.60
CA ILE A 100 3.55 6.22 0.85
C ILE A 100 4.55 7.22 1.42
N TYR A 101 4.52 8.45 0.94
CA TYR A 101 5.43 9.51 1.34
C TYR A 101 4.84 10.91 1.07
N PRO A 102 5.34 11.98 1.72
CA PRO A 102 4.91 13.34 1.43
C PRO A 102 5.19 13.74 -0.03
N ALA A 103 4.24 14.41 -0.66
CA ALA A 103 4.31 14.85 -2.05
C ALA A 103 5.44 15.86 -2.32
N ASP A 104 5.89 16.57 -1.28
CA ASP A 104 7.02 17.49 -1.34
C ASP A 104 8.38 16.78 -1.17
N HIS A 105 8.38 15.46 -0.97
CA HIS A 105 9.57 14.63 -0.73
C HIS A 105 10.40 15.08 0.48
N SER A 106 9.80 15.83 1.41
CA SER A 106 10.46 16.28 2.65
C SER A 106 10.99 15.14 3.50
N THR A 107 10.36 13.96 3.41
CA THR A 107 10.87 12.71 3.97
C THR A 107 10.81 11.59 2.94
N PRO A 108 11.84 10.73 2.89
CA PRO A 108 11.82 9.57 2.02
C PRO A 108 10.77 8.55 2.49
N PRO A 109 10.26 7.70 1.59
CA PRO A 109 9.38 6.61 1.96
C PRO A 109 10.02 5.70 3.02
N LEU A 110 9.27 5.40 4.08
CA LEU A 110 9.72 4.55 5.20
C LEU A 110 10.03 3.11 4.77
N GLY A 111 9.37 2.65 3.70
CA GLY A 111 9.49 1.30 3.19
C GLY A 111 8.25 0.89 2.41
N PHE A 112 8.14 -0.41 2.15
CA PHE A 112 7.01 -0.99 1.42
C PHE A 112 5.99 -1.61 2.36
N SER A 113 4.73 -1.61 1.92
CA SER A 113 3.70 -2.48 2.45
C SER A 113 4.12 -3.96 2.38
N PRO A 114 3.47 -4.84 3.16
CA PRO A 114 3.44 -6.26 2.83
C PRO A 114 2.95 -6.49 1.40
N ILE A 115 3.36 -7.61 0.80
CA ILE A 115 3.02 -7.97 -0.57
C ILE A 115 1.61 -8.57 -0.61
N SER A 116 0.81 -8.12 -1.58
CA SER A 116 -0.45 -8.77 -1.96
C SER A 116 -0.33 -9.42 -3.33
N THR A 117 -0.89 -10.62 -3.49
CA THR A 117 -0.80 -11.39 -4.73
C THR A 117 -2.16 -11.74 -5.30
N VAL A 118 -2.25 -11.87 -6.62
CA VAL A 118 -3.41 -12.41 -7.32
C VAL A 118 -2.94 -13.26 -8.50
N THR A 119 -3.55 -14.43 -8.67
CA THR A 119 -3.27 -15.31 -9.80
C THR A 119 -4.32 -15.14 -10.88
N VAL A 120 -3.85 -15.04 -12.12
CA VAL A 120 -4.67 -15.02 -13.33
C VAL A 120 -4.45 -16.32 -14.07
N SER A 121 -5.53 -17.02 -14.39
CA SER A 121 -5.57 -18.16 -15.30
C SER A 121 -5.95 -17.73 -16.71
#